data_AF-A0A1H9H7T5-F1
#
_entry.id   AF-A0A1H9H7T5-F1
#
_cell.length_a   1.000
_cell.length_b   1.000
_cell.length_c   1.000
_cell.angle_alpha   90.00
_cell.angle_beta   90.00
_cell.angle_gamma   90.00
#
_symmetry.space_group_name_H-M   'P 1'
#
loop_
_entity.id
_entity.type
_entity.pdbx_description
1 polymer ?
#
loop_
_entity_poly.entity_id
_entity_poly.type
_entity_poly.pdbx_seq_one_letter_code
_entity_poly.pdbx_strand_id
1 'polypeptide(L)'
;MSDLASPEDQISQSRRVLAAWDWMSTISTRPDEVVRLLQGETRALASLAIEHPDNAPAAAQLIAAYGRLAARVKEQSHRGPGQAKQQLSA
;
A
#
# COMPACT_ATOMS: atom_id res chain seq x y z
N MET A 1 23.72 4.70 -7.71
CA MET A 1 23.80 3.65 -8.76
C MET A 1 22.79 2.58 -8.40
N SER A 2 21.56 2.70 -8.88
CA SER A 2 20.67 1.54 -8.94
C SER A 2 20.90 0.95 -10.33
N ASP A 3 21.58 -0.19 -10.38
CA ASP A 3 21.67 -1.00 -11.59
C ASP A 3 20.27 -1.20 -12.17
N LEU A 4 20.19 -1.17 -13.49
CA LEU A 4 19.00 -1.05 -14.33
C LEU A 4 17.99 -2.21 -14.11
N ALA A 5 17.29 -2.21 -12.98
CA ALA A 5 16.13 -3.06 -12.78
C ALA A 5 15.09 -2.62 -13.81
N SER A 6 14.68 -3.55 -14.67
CA SER A 6 13.70 -3.27 -15.71
C SER A 6 12.41 -2.72 -15.07
N PRO A 7 11.61 -1.93 -15.80
CA PRO A 7 10.30 -1.52 -15.32
C PRO A 7 9.43 -2.70 -14.83
N GLU A 8 9.58 -3.87 -15.46
CA GLU A 8 8.90 -5.11 -15.06
C GLU A 8 9.41 -5.65 -13.71
N ASP A 9 10.70 -5.56 -13.44
CA ASP A 9 11.29 -5.90 -12.15
C ASP A 9 10.77 -4.97 -11.05
N GLN A 10 10.62 -3.68 -11.36
CA GLN A 10 10.05 -2.71 -10.42
C GLN A 10 8.59 -3.02 -10.11
N ILE A 11 7.76 -3.33 -11.12
CA ILE A 11 6.37 -3.78 -10.92
C ILE A 11 6.33 -5.06 -10.05
N SER A 12 7.21 -6.02 -10.33
CA SER A 12 7.30 -7.27 -9.58
C SER A 12 7.72 -7.03 -8.13
N GLN A 13 8.66 -6.11 -7.90
CA GLN A 13 9.08 -5.71 -6.57
C GLN A 13 7.95 -5.00 -5.82
N SER A 14 7.25 -4.05 -6.45
CA SER A 14 6.11 -3.37 -5.83
C SER A 14 4.97 -4.33 -5.46
N ARG A 15 4.76 -5.43 -6.19
CA ARG A 15 3.83 -6.50 -5.79
C ARG A 15 4.25 -7.19 -4.50
N ARG A 16 5.55 -7.51 -4.36
CA ARG A 16 6.09 -8.15 -3.15
C ARG A 16 6.01 -7.22 -1.94
N VAL A 17 6.35 -5.95 -2.14
CA VAL A 17 6.26 -4.91 -1.10
C VAL A 17 4.81 -4.73 -0.65
N LEU A 18 3.84 -4.73 -1.58
CA LEU A 18 2.42 -4.64 -1.24
C LEU A 18 1.98 -5.81 -0.37
N ALA A 19 2.36 -7.05 -0.72
CA ALA A 19 2.03 -8.23 0.06
C ALA A 19 2.65 -8.20 1.47
N ALA A 20 3.90 -7.73 1.57
CA ALA A 20 4.56 -7.56 2.86
C ALA A 20 3.83 -6.51 3.73
N TRP A 21 3.44 -5.37 3.16
CA TRP A 21 2.69 -4.34 3.87
C TRP A 21 1.28 -4.76 4.24
N ASP A 22 0.62 -5.57 3.42
CA ASP A 22 -0.69 -6.13 3.76
C ASP A 22 -0.61 -6.90 5.08
N TRP A 23 0.39 -7.75 5.25
CA TRP A 23 0.65 -8.44 6.51
C TRP A 23 1.10 -7.49 7.63
N MET A 24 2.12 -6.65 7.40
CA MET A 24 2.66 -5.75 8.43
C MET A 24 1.61 -4.75 8.94
N SER A 25 0.65 -4.35 8.10
CA SER A 25 -0.44 -3.45 8.50
C SER A 25 -1.28 -4.02 9.66
N THR A 26 -1.37 -5.34 9.78
CA THR A 26 -2.17 -6.01 10.81
C THR A 26 -1.55 -5.93 12.21
N ILE A 27 -0.23 -5.76 12.29
CA ILE A 27 0.54 -5.74 13.53
C ILE A 27 1.18 -4.38 13.82
N SER A 28 1.09 -3.43 12.88
CA SER A 28 1.70 -2.11 13.04
C SER A 28 0.95 -1.26 14.07
N THR A 29 1.69 -0.68 15.00
CA THR A 29 1.17 0.29 15.99
C THR A 29 1.25 1.73 15.50
N ARG A 30 1.77 1.95 14.29
CA ARG A 30 2.01 3.28 13.69
C ARG A 30 1.29 3.40 12.34
N PRO A 31 -0.05 3.40 12.31
CA PRO A 31 -0.83 3.37 11.07
C PRO A 31 -0.57 4.57 10.16
N ASP A 32 -0.31 5.77 10.71
CA ASP A 32 -0.01 6.97 9.92
C ASP A 32 1.35 6.90 9.20
N GLU A 33 2.31 6.18 9.77
CA GLU A 33 3.59 5.93 9.11
C GLU A 33 3.42 4.93 7.96
N VAL A 34 2.65 3.86 8.19
CA VAL A 34 2.30 2.88 7.14
C VAL A 34 1.60 3.58 5.98
N VAL A 35 0.58 4.41 6.24
CA VAL A 35 -0.14 5.16 5.19
C VAL A 35 0.82 6.04 4.38
N ARG A 36 1.74 6.76 5.04
CA ARG A 36 2.72 7.61 4.34
C ARG A 36 3.67 6.78 3.46
N LEU A 37 4.12 5.62 3.92
CA LEU A 37 4.96 4.73 3.14
C LEU A 37 4.22 4.19 1.91
N LEU A 38 2.97 3.74 2.07
CA LEU A 38 2.14 3.29 0.95
C LEU A 38 1.88 4.40 -0.08
N GLN A 39 1.74 5.66 0.36
CA GLN A 39 1.64 6.81 -0.54
C GLN A 39 2.95 7.13 -1.28
N GLY A 40 4.10 6.82 -0.68
CA GLY A 40 5.39 6.90 -1.36
C GLY A 40 5.47 5.91 -2.52
N GLU A 41 5.07 4.66 -2.27
CA GLU A 41 5.02 3.60 -3.30
C GLU A 41 4.08 3.96 -4.46
N THR A 42 2.90 4.51 -4.17
CA THR A 42 1.96 4.94 -5.23
C THR A 42 2.54 6.04 -6.11
N ARG A 43 3.30 6.99 -5.52
CA ARG A 43 3.98 8.04 -6.28
C ARG A 43 5.09 7.46 -7.17
N ALA A 44 5.88 6.54 -6.66
CA ALA A 44 6.91 5.86 -7.44
C ALA A 44 6.32 5.12 -8.66
N LEU A 45 5.21 4.41 -8.44
CA LEU A 45 4.48 3.73 -9.53
C LEU A 45 3.87 4.70 -10.54
N ALA A 46 3.40 5.86 -10.09
CA ALA A 46 2.87 6.89 -10.99
C ALA A 46 3.98 7.46 -11.88
N SER A 47 5.17 7.72 -11.33
CA SER A 47 6.35 8.11 -12.11
C SER A 47 6.74 7.03 -13.11
N LEU A 48 6.79 5.76 -12.69
CA LEU A 48 7.09 4.63 -13.58
C LEU A 48 6.09 4.53 -14.74
N ALA A 49 4.80 4.74 -14.49
CA ALA A 49 3.76 4.71 -15.53
C ALA A 49 3.92 5.83 -16.58
N ILE A 50 4.37 7.01 -16.15
CA ILE A 50 4.63 8.15 -17.03
C ILE A 50 5.88 7.89 -17.89
N GLU A 51 6.94 7.36 -17.27
CA GLU A 51 8.21 7.07 -17.95
C GLU A 51 8.11 5.85 -18.88
N HIS A 52 7.27 4.88 -18.54
CA HIS A 52 7.09 3.63 -19.28
C HIS A 52 5.60 3.34 -19.53
N PRO A 53 4.99 3.95 -20.57
CA PRO A 53 3.56 3.82 -20.86
C PRO A 53 3.08 2.38 -21.02
N ASP A 54 3.91 1.48 -21.54
CA ASP A 54 3.59 0.06 -21.69
C ASP A 54 3.32 -0.63 -20.33
N ASN A 55 3.89 -0.10 -19.24
CA ASN A 55 3.68 -0.59 -17.88
C ASN A 55 2.58 0.17 -17.13
N ALA A 56 2.01 1.23 -17.72
CA ALA A 56 0.99 2.05 -17.07
C ALA A 56 -0.24 1.25 -16.59
N PRO A 57 -0.77 0.25 -17.33
CA PRO A 57 -1.88 -0.56 -16.84
C PRO A 57 -1.53 -1.36 -15.58
N ALA A 58 -0.33 -1.93 -15.52
CA ALA A 58 0.13 -2.70 -14.37
C ALA A 58 0.39 -1.80 -13.16
N ALA A 59 1.02 -0.64 -13.38
CA ALA A 59 1.24 0.37 -12.35
C ALA A 59 -0.08 0.90 -11.79
N ALA A 60 -1.07 1.20 -12.63
CA ALA A 60 -2.39 1.69 -12.20
C ALA A 60 -3.12 0.68 -11.28
N GLN A 61 -3.04 -0.61 -11.60
CA GLN A 61 -3.61 -1.67 -10.74
C GLN A 61 -2.95 -1.69 -9.36
N LEU A 62 -1.62 -1.55 -9.31
CA LEU A 62 -0.89 -1.49 -8.05
C LEU A 62 -1.21 -0.23 -7.26
N ILE A 63 -1.25 0.94 -7.92
CA ILE A 63 -1.63 2.21 -7.27
C ILE A 63 -3.00 2.07 -6.59
N ALA A 64 -3.98 1.50 -7.29
CA ALA A 64 -5.30 1.25 -6.72
C ALA A 64 -5.25 0.28 -5.52
N ALA A 65 -4.41 -0.76 -5.59
CA ALA A 65 -4.26 -1.73 -4.49
C ALA A 65 -3.60 -1.12 -3.25
N TYR A 66 -2.51 -0.36 -3.42
CA TYR A 66 -1.89 0.43 -2.36
C TYR A 66 -2.86 1.43 -1.73
N GLY A 67 -3.67 2.10 -2.55
CA GLY A 67 -4.71 3.03 -2.07
C GLY A 67 -5.76 2.34 -1.20
N ARG A 68 -6.24 1.15 -1.61
CA ARG A 68 -7.17 0.34 -0.80
C ARG A 68 -6.54 -0.10 0.52
N LEU A 69 -5.28 -0.52 0.52
CA LEU A 69 -4.57 -0.90 1.74
C LEU A 69 -4.43 0.28 2.70
N ALA A 70 -4.02 1.45 2.19
CA ALA A 70 -3.91 2.67 3.00
C ALA A 70 -5.26 3.09 3.61
N ALA A 71 -6.35 2.99 2.85
CA ALA A 71 -7.70 3.24 3.37
C ALA A 71 -8.06 2.27 4.51
N ARG A 72 -7.79 0.97 4.33
CA ARG A 72 -8.04 -0.06 5.36
C ARG A 72 -7.24 0.21 6.64
N VAL A 73 -5.95 0.53 6.52
CA VAL A 73 -5.08 0.87 7.65
C VAL A 73 -5.65 2.07 8.42
N LYS A 74 -6.10 3.10 7.69
CA LYS A 74 -6.70 4.29 8.28
C LYS A 74 -8.01 3.96 9.00
N GLU A 75 -8.89 3.15 8.41
CA GLU A 75 -10.12 2.74 9.07
C GLU A 75 -9.87 1.95 10.36
N GLN A 76 -8.91 1.02 10.34
CA GLN A 76 -8.52 0.23 11.51
C GLN A 76 -7.97 1.11 12.65
N SER A 77 -7.24 2.18 12.32
CA SER A 77 -6.72 3.09 13.35
C SER A 77 -7.81 3.93 14.03
N HIS A 78 -8.89 4.25 13.32
CA HIS A 78 -10.02 5.02 13.87
C HIS A 78 -10.98 4.12 14.67
N ARG A 79 -11.01 2.81 14.39
CA ARG A 79 -11.70 1.80 15.21
C ARG A 79 -10.83 1.43 16.41
N GLY A 80 -10.66 2.35 17.36
CA GLY A 80 -10.02 2.03 18.63
C GLY A 80 -10.72 0.90 19.40
N PRO A 81 -10.09 0.29 20.41
CA PRO A 81 -10.61 -0.88 21.16
C PRO A 81 -11.94 -0.65 21.91
N GLY A 82 -12.54 0.53 21.82
CA GLY A 82 -13.82 0.87 22.44
C GLY A 82 -15.07 0.37 21.72
N GLN A 83 -15.01 0.03 20.42
CA GLN A 83 -16.20 -0.44 19.68
C GLN A 83 -16.46 -1.95 19.80
N ALA A 84 -15.44 -2.76 20.11
CA ALA A 84 -15.61 -4.20 20.30
C ALA A 84 -16.45 -4.55 21.56
N LYS A 85 -16.54 -3.63 22.54
CA LYS A 85 -17.32 -3.82 23.76
C LYS A 85 -18.83 -3.53 23.60
N GLN A 86 -19.25 -2.82 22.54
CA GLN A 86 -20.67 -2.47 22.37
C GLN A 86 -21.50 -3.52 21.64
N GLN A 87 -20.87 -4.55 21.03
CA GLN A 87 -21.59 -5.65 20.38
C GLN A 87 -21.78 -6.89 21.25
N LEU A 88 -21.18 -6.94 22.45
CA LEU A 88 -21.29 -8.07 23.40
C LEU A 88 -22.27 -7.80 24.56
N SER A 89 -23.02 -6.70 24.50
CA SER A 89 -24.00 -6.32 25.52
C SER A 89 -25.41 -6.10 24.96
N ALA A 90 -25.71 -6.62 23.77
CA ALA A 90 -27.05 -6.60 23.17
C ALA A 90 -27.75 -7.95 23.38
#